data_AF-A0A2D8SES3-F1
#
_entry.id   AF-A0A2D8SES3-F1
#
_cell.length_a   1.000
_cell.length_b   1.000
_cell.length_c   1.000
_cell.angle_alpha   90.00
_cell.angle_beta   90.00
_cell.angle_gamma   90.00
#
_symmetry.space_group_name_H-M   'P 1'
#
loop_
_entity.id
_entity.type
_entity.pdbx_description
1 polymer ?
#
loop_
_entity_poly.entity_id
_entity_poly.type
_entity_poly.pdbx_seq_one_letter_code
_entity_poly.pdbx_strand_id
1 'polypeptide(L)' 'MGKYLTEAIGAFFLVLTITLSVITGQEMAPLAIGGMLAVMVFMGGHISGGHYNPA' A
#
# COMPACT_ATOMS: atom_id res chain seq x y z
N MET A 1 2.40 -2.32 -19.64
CA MET A 1 1.60 -3.06 -18.63
C MET A 1 2.18 -2.97 -17.22
N GLY A 2 3.52 -3.03 -17.05
CA GLY A 2 4.17 -3.02 -15.73
C GLY A 2 3.65 -1.96 -14.74
N LYS A 3 3.54 -0.70 -15.16
CA LYS A 3 2.97 0.40 -14.34
C LYS A 3 1.60 0.06 -13.75
N TYR A 4 0.65 -0.42 -14.55
CA TYR A 4 -0.70 -0.74 -14.07
C TYR A 4 -0.71 -1.91 -13.09
N LEU A 5 0.10 -2.94 -13.36
CA LEU A 5 0.22 -4.08 -12.46
C LEU A 5 0.87 -3.68 -11.13
N THR A 6 1.89 -2.84 -11.17
CA THR A 6 2.54 -2.32 -9.96
C THR A 6 1.57 -1.49 -9.12
N GLU A 7 0.79 -0.58 -9.73
CA GLU A 7 -0.25 0.18 -9.03
C GLU A 7 -1.31 -0.73 -8.41
N ALA A 8 -1.78 -1.76 -9.15
CA ALA A 8 -2.77 -2.71 -8.64
C ALA A 8 -2.25 -3.53 -7.45
N ILE A 9 -1.00 -4.00 -7.52
CA ILE A 9 -0.36 -4.75 -6.42
C ILE A 9 -0.17 -3.86 -5.19
N GLY A 10 0.33 -2.64 -5.36
CA GLY A 10 0.52 -1.71 -4.24
C GLY A 10 -0.79 -1.28 -3.59
N ALA A 11 -1.82 -0.96 -4.39
CA ALA A 11 -3.14 -0.64 -3.87
C ALA A 11 -3.78 -1.84 -3.14
N PHE A 12 -3.61 -3.07 -3.65
CA PHE A 12 -4.09 -4.29 -2.99
C PHE A 12 -3.46 -4.46 -1.60
N PHE A 13 -2.14 -4.37 -1.48
CA PHE A 13 -1.47 -4.52 -0.20
C PHE A 13 -1.81 -3.38 0.78
N LEU A 14 -1.93 -2.14 0.30
CA LEU A 14 -2.33 -1.01 1.12
C LEU A 14 -3.74 -1.22 1.71
N VAL A 15 -4.72 -1.58 0.88
CA VAL A 15 -6.10 -1.85 1.32
C VAL A 15 -6.18 -3.08 2.22
N LEU A 16 -5.41 -4.14 1.93
CA LEU A 16 -5.33 -5.32 2.77
C LEU A 16 -4.83 -4.97 4.18
N THR A 17 -3.73 -4.21 4.28
CA THR A 17 -3.18 -3.77 5.56
C THR A 17 -4.18 -2.91 6.34
N ILE A 18 -4.81 -1.94 5.69
CA ILE A 18 -5.86 -1.12 6.32
C ILE A 18 -6.97 -2.01 6.87
N THR A 19 -7.48 -2.93 6.04
CA THR A 19 -8.60 -3.82 6.42
C THR A 19 -8.24 -4.68 7.61
N LEU A 20 -7.08 -5.35 7.58
CA LEU A 20 -6.61 -6.20 8.69
C LEU A 20 -6.39 -5.40 9.98
N SER A 21 -5.80 -4.20 9.88
CA SER A 21 -5.60 -3.31 11.03
C SER A 21 -6.92 -2.89 11.67
N VAL A 22 -7.95 -2.59 10.87
CA VAL A 22 -9.27 -2.20 11.36
C VAL A 22 -10.00 -3.37 12.01
N ILE A 23 -10.11 -4.53 11.34
CA ILE A 23 -10.90 -5.67 11.85
C ILE A 23 -10.28 -6.30 13.10
N THR A 24 -8.97 -6.17 13.30
CA THR A 24 -8.28 -6.70 14.48
C THR A 24 -8.03 -5.63 15.56
N GLY A 25 -8.48 -4.38 15.35
CA GLY A 25 -8.37 -3.31 16.34
C GLY A 25 -6.93 -2.94 16.70
N GLN A 26 -6.01 -2.92 15.74
CA GLN A 26 -4.59 -2.66 16.02
C GLN A 26 -4.35 -1.21 16.44
N GLU A 27 -3.82 -1.01 17.65
CA GLU A 27 -3.42 0.33 18.13
C GLU A 27 -2.32 0.96 17.26
N MET A 28 -1.45 0.12 16.67
CA MET A 28 -0.37 0.54 15.79
C MET A 28 -0.77 0.61 14.31
N ALA A 29 -2.07 0.67 13.99
CA ALA A 29 -2.57 0.76 12.62
C ALA A 29 -1.90 1.87 11.77
N PRO A 30 -1.68 3.11 12.27
CA PRO A 30 -1.03 4.15 11.47
C PRO A 30 0.38 3.76 11.02
N LEU A 31 1.16 3.12 11.89
CA LEU A 31 2.51 2.67 11.57
C LEU A 31 2.50 1.50 10.60
N ALA A 32 1.58 0.55 10.76
CA ALA A 32 1.44 -0.57 9.83
C ALA A 32 1.05 -0.10 8.42
N ILE A 33 0.06 0.80 8.32
CA ILE A 33 -0.42 1.34 7.04
C ILE A 33 0.66 2.20 6.37
N GLY A 34 1.27 3.12 7.11
CA GLY A 34 2.36 3.97 6.59
C GLY A 34 3.60 3.16 6.21
N GLY A 35 3.94 2.14 7.01
CA GLY A 35 5.04 1.22 6.73
C GLY A 35 4.82 0.40 5.47
N MET A 36 3.61 -0.14 5.28
CA MET A 36 3.25 -0.84 4.04
C MET A 36 3.34 0.09 2.83
N LEU A 37 2.80 1.31 2.92
CA LEU A 37 2.91 2.30 1.85
C LEU A 37 4.39 2.58 1.49
N ALA A 38 5.24 2.81 2.49
CA ALA A 38 6.66 3.04 2.28
C ALA A 38 7.34 1.87 1.56
N VAL A 39 7.09 0.64 2.01
CA VAL A 39 7.62 -0.59 1.37
C VAL A 39 7.19 -0.67 -0.10
N MET A 40 5.92 -0.43 -0.40
CA MET A 40 5.44 -0.48 -1.77
C MET A 40 6.06 0.63 -2.63
N VAL A 41 6.24 1.83 -2.10
CA VAL A 41 6.92 2.94 -2.80
C VAL A 41 8.36 2.58 -3.14
N PHE A 42 9.11 1.97 -2.21
CA PHE A 42 10.46 1.48 -2.50
C PHE A 42 10.47 0.37 -3.56
N MET A 43 9.50 -0.56 -3.49
CA MET A 43 9.40 -1.67 -4.43
C MET A 43 9.05 -1.21 -5.85
N GLY A 44 8.06 -0.34 -6.01
CA GLY A 44 7.42 -0.07 -7.30
C GLY A 44 7.36 1.39 -7.73
N GLY A 45 7.88 2.32 -6.92
CA GLY A 45 7.85 3.76 -7.21
C GLY A 45 8.54 4.11 -8.53
N HIS A 46 9.68 3.50 -8.81
CA HIS A 46 10.42 3.70 -10.07
C HIS A 46 9.73 3.12 -11.32
N ILE A 47 8.74 2.23 -11.14
CA ILE A 47 7.99 1.61 -12.25
C ILE A 47 6.71 2.38 -12.56
N SER A 48 6.04 2.89 -11.52
CA SER A 48 4.65 3.37 -11.63
C SER A 48 4.39 4.80 -11.15
N GLY A 49 5.28 5.36 -10.34
CA GLY A 49 5.05 6.58 -9.56
C GLY A 49 4.76 6.30 -8.08
N GLY A 50 4.32 5.08 -7.75
CA GLY A 50 4.11 4.67 -6.36
C GLY A 50 2.93 5.37 -5.70
N HIS A 51 1.88 5.65 -6.47
CA HIS A 51 0.72 6.38 -5.93
C HIS A 51 -0.10 5.48 -5.01
N TYR A 52 -0.53 4.31 -5.51
CA TYR A 52 -1.33 3.32 -4.78
C TYR A 52 -2.64 3.86 -4.17
N ASN A 53 -3.01 5.09 -4.51
CA ASN A 53 -4.16 5.85 -4.03
C ASN A 53 -4.68 6.73 -5.18
N PRO A 54 -5.99 6.73 -5.50
CA PRO A 54 -6.55 7.52 -6.59
C PRO A 54 -6.64 9.05 -6.39
N ALA A 55 -6.45 9.54 -5.16
CA ALA A 55 -6.62 10.96 -4.80
C ALA A 55 -5.52 11.88 -5.34
#